data_AF-A0A1A8V8Z5-F1
#
_entry.id   AF-A0A1A8V8Z5-F1
#
_cell.length_a   1.000
_cell.length_b   1.000
_cell.length_c   1.000
_cell.angle_alpha   90.00
_cell.angle_beta   90.00
_cell.angle_gamma   90.00
#
_symmetry.space_group_name_H-M   'P 1'
#
loop_
_entity.id
_entity.type
_entity.pdbx_description
1 polymer ?
#
loop_
_entity_poly.entity_id
_entity_poly.type
_entity_poly.pdbx_seq_one_letter_code
_entity_poly.pdbx_strand_id
1 'polypeptide(L)'
;MAWWPIGSSLFASSEGSGLFIGLAGTGAAGGIAVAGFEWNATYVLLALAWIFVPVYISSGIVTMPEYLGRRFGGERIRTYLAVLSLLLSVFTKISADLYSGALFVQMCLGWNLYLSTVLMLVVTALYTIAGGLAAVIYTDTLQTFIMIVGSVILTITALNKIGGFGNLEHVYSIAVPSKIIPNSTCHLPRADAMHLFRDAVTGDLPWPGMTLGLTILATWYWCTDQ
;
A
#
# COMPACT_ATOMS: atom_id res chain seq x y z
N MET A 1 17.43 -5.17 -18.36
CA MET A 1 16.49 -4.05 -18.12
C MET A 1 17.28 -2.92 -17.47
N ALA A 2 16.92 -1.66 -17.73
CA ALA A 2 17.47 -0.54 -16.98
C ALA A 2 17.01 -0.59 -15.51
N TRP A 3 17.65 0.16 -14.60
CA TRP A 3 17.32 0.14 -13.17
C TRP A 3 16.00 0.87 -12.84
N TRP A 4 15.68 1.92 -13.60
CA TRP A 4 14.52 2.78 -13.33
C TRP A 4 13.16 2.10 -13.55
N PRO A 5 12.92 1.24 -14.58
CA PRO A 5 11.65 0.52 -14.72
C PRO A 5 11.48 -0.51 -13.60
N ILE A 6 12.57 -1.15 -13.17
CA ILE A 6 12.55 -2.14 -12.07
C ILE A 6 12.09 -1.45 -10.78
N GLY A 7 12.70 -0.32 -10.41
CA GLY A 7 12.28 0.44 -9.24
C GLY A 7 10.83 0.93 -9.33
N SER A 8 10.40 1.41 -10.51
CA SER A 8 9.03 1.88 -10.72
C SER A 8 7.99 0.76 -10.67
N SER A 9 8.35 -0.47 -11.08
CA SER A 9 7.48 -1.64 -11.05
C SER A 9 7.40 -2.21 -9.63
N LEU A 10 8.51 -2.24 -8.89
CA LEU A 10 8.50 -2.56 -7.46
C LEU A 10 7.61 -1.58 -6.68
N PHE A 11 7.69 -0.28 -6.98
CA PHE A 11 6.83 0.73 -6.39
C PHE A 11 5.36 0.57 -6.82
N ALA A 12 5.06 0.36 -8.09
CA ALA A 12 3.67 0.13 -8.54
C ALA A 12 3.06 -1.14 -7.93
N SER A 13 3.86 -2.19 -7.78
CA SER A 13 3.43 -3.46 -7.19
C SER A 13 3.20 -3.36 -5.70
N SER A 14 3.89 -2.43 -5.02
CA SER A 14 3.63 -2.09 -3.62
C SER A 14 2.39 -1.22 -3.49
N GLU A 15 2.35 -0.11 -4.22
CA GLU A 15 1.34 0.93 -4.12
C GLU A 15 0.09 0.62 -4.95
N GLY A 16 -0.72 -0.30 -4.44
CA GLY A 16 -2.06 -0.57 -4.95
C GLY A 16 -3.08 0.53 -4.62
N SER A 17 -4.26 0.46 -5.25
CA SER A 17 -5.40 1.34 -4.93
C SER A 17 -5.82 1.24 -3.45
N GLY A 18 -5.57 0.11 -2.80
CA GLY A 18 -5.81 -0.10 -1.37
C GLY A 18 -4.96 0.83 -0.50
N LEU A 19 -3.67 0.99 -0.81
CA LEU A 19 -2.79 1.90 -0.08
C LEU A 19 -3.12 3.35 -0.38
N PHE A 20 -3.35 3.70 -1.66
CA PHE A 20 -3.62 5.09 -2.03
C PHE A 20 -4.87 5.66 -1.32
N ILE A 21 -5.97 4.90 -1.28
CA ILE A 21 -7.22 5.33 -0.65
C ILE A 21 -7.20 5.02 0.85
N GLY A 22 -6.63 3.88 1.26
CA GLY A 22 -6.57 3.44 2.64
C GLY A 22 -5.64 4.30 3.50
N LEU A 23 -4.42 4.60 3.04
CA LEU A 23 -3.50 5.48 3.75
C LEU A 23 -4.01 6.93 3.77
N ALA A 24 -4.61 7.41 2.68
CA ALA A 24 -5.24 8.73 2.68
C ALA A 24 -6.42 8.80 3.66
N GLY A 25 -7.25 7.76 3.73
CA GLY A 25 -8.38 7.67 4.67
C GLY A 25 -7.94 7.56 6.12
N THR A 26 -6.94 6.73 6.41
CA THR A 26 -6.37 6.60 7.76
C THR A 26 -5.61 7.87 8.17
N GLY A 27 -4.96 8.56 7.23
CA GLY A 27 -4.36 9.88 7.45
C GLY A 27 -5.41 10.96 7.73
N ALA A 28 -6.57 10.90 7.06
CA ALA A 28 -7.68 11.80 7.35
C ALA A 28 -8.35 11.53 8.71
N ALA A 29 -8.40 10.27 9.15
CA ALA A 29 -8.99 9.89 10.44
C ALA A 29 -8.01 10.05 11.62
N GLY A 30 -6.73 9.79 11.40
CA GLY A 30 -5.70 9.70 12.44
C GLY A 30 -4.61 10.76 12.38
N GLY A 31 -4.38 11.41 11.24
CA GLY A 31 -3.28 12.35 11.06
C GLY A 31 -1.97 11.69 10.61
N ILE A 32 -0.84 12.36 10.85
CA ILE A 32 0.45 12.10 10.21
C ILE A 32 1.13 10.81 10.67
N ALA A 33 0.74 10.23 11.81
CA ALA A 33 1.33 9.01 12.36
C ALA A 33 1.35 7.84 11.36
N VAL A 34 0.38 7.76 10.45
CA VAL A 34 0.31 6.74 9.39
C VAL A 34 1.57 6.74 8.50
N ALA A 35 2.19 7.91 8.28
CA ALA A 35 3.43 8.03 7.50
C ALA A 35 4.61 7.25 8.10
N GLY A 36 4.54 6.90 9.39
CA GLY A 36 5.53 6.03 10.03
C GLY A 36 5.61 4.64 9.39
N PHE A 37 4.55 4.15 8.75
CA PHE A 37 4.57 2.89 8.00
C PHE A 37 5.54 2.97 6.80
N GLU A 38 5.44 4.04 6.02
CA GLU A 38 6.31 4.27 4.84
C GLU A 38 7.76 4.62 5.22
N TRP A 39 7.97 5.30 6.34
CA TRP A 39 9.32 5.52 6.85
C TRP A 39 10.02 4.22 7.24
N ASN A 40 9.31 3.28 7.86
CA ASN A 40 9.88 1.95 8.14
C ASN A 40 10.19 1.17 6.84
N ALA A 41 9.32 1.28 5.83
CA ALA A 41 9.53 0.67 4.52
C ALA A 41 10.89 1.04 3.92
N THR A 42 11.28 2.32 4.03
CA THR A 42 12.54 2.83 3.46
C THR A 42 13.76 2.07 4.00
N TYR A 43 13.84 1.84 5.31
CA TYR A 43 14.96 1.13 5.92
C TYR A 43 14.97 -0.35 5.54
N VAL A 44 13.79 -0.96 5.46
CA VAL A 44 13.65 -2.37 5.08
C VAL A 44 13.98 -2.60 3.61
N LEU A 45 13.60 -1.68 2.71
CA LEU A 45 13.95 -1.75 1.29
C LEU A 45 15.46 -1.62 1.05
N LEU A 46 16.16 -0.83 1.86
CA LEU A 46 17.62 -0.80 1.86
C LEU A 46 18.21 -2.15 2.31
N ALA A 47 17.63 -2.75 3.36
CA ALA A 47 18.02 -4.09 3.79
C ALA A 47 17.73 -5.15 2.72
N LEU A 48 16.60 -5.06 2.00
CA LEU A 48 16.28 -5.90 0.86
C LEU A 48 17.38 -5.83 -0.20
N ALA A 49 17.74 -4.61 -0.61
CA ALA A 49 18.74 -4.39 -1.66
C ALA A 49 20.14 -4.92 -1.31
N TRP A 50 20.59 -4.77 -0.06
CA TRP A 50 21.95 -5.15 0.34
C TRP A 50 22.08 -6.54 0.94
N ILE A 51 21.04 -7.07 1.58
CA ILE A 51 21.11 -8.34 2.33
C ILE A 51 20.33 -9.42 1.58
N PHE A 52 19.05 -9.19 1.28
CA PHE A 52 18.18 -10.24 0.76
C PHE A 52 18.37 -10.51 -0.74
N VAL A 53 18.49 -9.47 -1.56
CA VAL A 53 18.68 -9.60 -3.01
C VAL A 53 19.93 -10.43 -3.37
N PRO A 54 21.12 -10.20 -2.77
CA PRO A 54 22.28 -11.05 -3.03
C PRO A 54 22.06 -12.52 -2.64
N VAL A 55 21.31 -12.79 -1.57
CA VAL A 55 20.98 -14.16 -1.13
C VAL A 55 20.02 -14.83 -2.11
N TYR A 56 19.00 -14.11 -2.60
CA TYR A 56 18.04 -14.66 -3.56
C TYR A 56 18.67 -14.94 -4.92
N ILE A 57 19.49 -14.03 -5.42
CA ILE A 57 20.19 -14.20 -6.70
C ILE A 57 21.19 -15.36 -6.62
N SER A 58 21.98 -15.45 -5.53
CA SER A 58 22.94 -16.55 -5.36
C SER A 58 22.28 -17.92 -5.17
N SER A 59 21.05 -17.96 -4.66
CA SER A 59 20.28 -19.19 -4.48
C SER A 59 19.62 -19.71 -5.76
N GLY A 60 19.57 -18.91 -6.84
CA GLY A 60 18.98 -19.31 -8.12
C GLY A 60 17.51 -19.74 -8.00
N ILE A 61 16.76 -19.05 -7.14
CA ILE A 61 15.33 -19.27 -6.87
C ILE A 61 14.49 -18.28 -7.65
N VAL A 62 13.24 -18.65 -7.95
CA VAL A 62 12.29 -17.73 -8.60
C VAL A 62 11.14 -17.33 -7.66
N THR A 63 10.86 -18.14 -6.64
CA THR A 63 9.75 -17.89 -5.71
C THR A 63 10.18 -18.08 -4.25
N MET A 64 9.56 -17.35 -3.32
CA MET A 64 9.85 -17.47 -1.89
C MET A 64 9.50 -18.85 -1.30
N PRO A 65 8.37 -19.50 -1.67
CA PRO A 65 8.11 -20.89 -1.28
C PRO A 65 9.18 -21.88 -1.76
N GLU A 66 9.78 -21.65 -2.94
CA GLU A 66 10.89 -22.46 -3.44
C GLU A 66 12.16 -22.27 -2.61
N TYR A 67 12.48 -21.03 -2.22
CA TYR A 67 13.58 -20.75 -1.30
C TYR A 67 13.44 -21.51 0.02
N LEU A 68 12.26 -21.44 0.63
CA LEU A 68 11.98 -22.12 1.89
C LEU A 68 12.03 -23.64 1.72
N GLY A 69 11.54 -24.17 0.60
CA GLY A 69 11.67 -25.59 0.27
C GLY A 69 13.12 -26.06 0.11
N ARG A 70 13.99 -25.26 -0.54
CA ARG A 70 15.42 -25.58 -0.66
C ARG A 70 16.16 -25.45 0.68
N ARG A 71 15.79 -24.48 1.52
CA ARG A 71 16.47 -24.19 2.79
C ARG A 71 16.11 -25.18 3.89
N PHE A 72 14.83 -25.50 4.05
CA PHE A 72 14.34 -26.38 5.12
C PHE A 72 14.17 -27.84 4.67
N GLY A 73 14.23 -28.08 3.37
CA GLY A 73 14.03 -29.39 2.77
C GLY A 73 12.55 -29.77 2.70
N GLY A 74 12.16 -30.38 1.57
CA GLY A 74 10.84 -31.01 1.44
C GLY A 74 9.89 -30.29 0.50
N GLU A 75 9.43 -31.04 -0.50
CA GLU A 75 8.49 -30.57 -1.52
C GLU A 75 7.10 -30.26 -0.95
N ARG A 76 6.73 -30.94 0.15
CA ARG A 76 5.46 -30.71 0.87
C ARG A 76 5.37 -29.28 1.44
N ILE A 77 6.46 -28.77 2.00
CA ILE A 77 6.50 -27.41 2.58
C ILE A 77 6.39 -26.37 1.48
N ARG A 78 7.10 -26.56 0.36
CA ARG A 78 7.01 -25.68 -0.81
C ARG A 78 5.56 -25.60 -1.32
N THR A 79 4.91 -26.74 -1.53
CA THR A 79 3.53 -26.77 -2.06
C THR A 79 2.55 -26.15 -1.06
N TYR A 80 2.68 -26.44 0.23
CA TYR A 80 1.83 -25.85 1.26
C TYR A 80 1.95 -24.32 1.30
N LEU A 81 3.19 -23.80 1.34
CA LEU A 81 3.44 -22.36 1.38
C LEU A 81 3.01 -21.65 0.09
N ALA A 82 3.18 -22.28 -1.07
CA ALA A 82 2.71 -21.73 -2.33
C ALA A 82 1.19 -21.63 -2.38
N VAL A 83 0.47 -22.67 -1.97
CA VAL A 83 -1.00 -22.66 -1.90
C VAL A 83 -1.49 -21.62 -0.90
N LEU A 84 -0.88 -21.56 0.29
CA LEU A 84 -1.22 -20.58 1.30
C LEU A 84 -1.00 -19.15 0.80
N SER A 85 0.16 -18.87 0.20
CA SER A 85 0.48 -17.55 -0.37
C SER A 85 -0.50 -17.17 -1.48
N LEU A 86 -0.83 -18.09 -2.39
CA LEU A 86 -1.82 -17.81 -3.44
C LEU A 86 -3.21 -17.50 -2.86
N LEU A 87 -3.66 -18.27 -1.87
CA LEU A 87 -4.95 -18.01 -1.22
C LEU A 87 -4.95 -16.64 -0.52
N LEU A 88 -3.89 -16.33 0.24
CA LEU A 88 -3.77 -15.03 0.89
C LEU A 88 -3.76 -13.90 -0.13
N SER A 89 -2.98 -13.98 -1.20
CA SER A 89 -2.91 -12.94 -2.24
C SER A 89 -4.26 -12.73 -2.92
N VAL A 90 -5.00 -13.79 -3.25
CA VAL A 90 -6.32 -13.68 -3.88
C VAL A 90 -7.35 -13.08 -2.93
N PHE A 91 -7.48 -13.63 -1.71
CA PHE A 91 -8.55 -13.23 -0.81
C PHE A 91 -8.28 -11.92 -0.07
N THR A 92 -7.02 -11.56 0.18
CA THR A 92 -6.67 -10.35 0.92
C THR A 92 -6.27 -9.22 -0.01
N LYS A 93 -5.17 -9.37 -0.76
CA LYS A 93 -4.60 -8.30 -1.61
C LYS A 93 -5.53 -7.94 -2.77
N ILE A 94 -5.82 -8.90 -3.65
CA ILE A 94 -6.62 -8.65 -4.86
C ILE A 94 -8.03 -8.16 -4.50
N SER A 95 -8.66 -8.77 -3.48
CA SER A 95 -9.99 -8.33 -3.03
C SER A 95 -9.99 -6.91 -2.47
N ALA A 96 -8.99 -6.56 -1.65
CA ALA A 96 -8.90 -5.22 -1.06
C ALA A 96 -8.65 -4.15 -2.13
N ASP A 97 -7.75 -4.42 -3.09
CA ASP A 97 -7.49 -3.50 -4.20
C ASP A 97 -8.71 -3.35 -5.12
N LEU A 98 -9.36 -4.45 -5.49
CA LEU A 98 -10.54 -4.39 -6.34
C LEU A 98 -11.70 -3.64 -5.68
N TYR A 99 -11.87 -3.81 -4.36
CA TYR A 99 -12.86 -3.06 -3.59
C TYR A 99 -12.51 -1.57 -3.52
N SER A 100 -11.27 -1.23 -3.21
CA SER A 100 -10.79 0.15 -3.15
C SER A 100 -10.96 0.87 -4.50
N GLY A 101 -10.56 0.21 -5.59
CA GLY A 101 -10.75 0.70 -6.96
C GLY A 101 -12.22 0.88 -7.34
N ALA A 102 -13.09 -0.08 -7.01
CA ALA A 102 -14.52 0.02 -7.28
C ALA A 102 -15.19 1.17 -6.49
N LEU A 103 -14.77 1.37 -5.23
CA LEU A 103 -15.24 2.48 -4.40
C LEU A 103 -14.85 3.83 -5.00
N PHE A 104 -13.64 3.95 -5.55
CA PHE A 104 -13.20 5.16 -6.25
C PHE A 104 -14.08 5.48 -7.46
N VAL A 105 -14.33 4.48 -8.31
CA VAL A 105 -15.20 4.63 -9.49
C VAL A 105 -16.61 5.03 -9.07
N GLN A 106 -17.15 4.44 -8.00
CA GLN A 106 -18.45 4.82 -7.45
C GLN A 106 -18.46 6.28 -6.98
N MET A 107 -17.41 6.76 -6.33
CA MET A 107 -17.34 8.14 -5.83
C MET A 107 -17.19 9.17 -6.95
N CYS A 108 -16.48 8.83 -8.04
CA CYS A 108 -16.25 9.74 -9.17
C CYS A 108 -17.41 9.76 -10.17
N LEU A 109 -17.96 8.58 -10.51
CA LEU A 109 -18.95 8.42 -11.60
C LEU A 109 -20.38 8.14 -11.08
N GLY A 110 -20.55 7.87 -9.78
CA GLY A 110 -21.84 7.50 -9.20
C GLY A 110 -22.35 6.12 -9.61
N TRP A 111 -21.48 5.27 -10.18
CA TRP A 111 -21.86 3.94 -10.67
C TRP A 111 -22.09 2.95 -9.52
N ASN A 112 -22.86 1.90 -9.81
CA ASN A 112 -23.07 0.81 -8.86
C ASN A 112 -21.74 0.10 -8.58
N LEU A 113 -21.44 -0.16 -7.30
CA LEU A 113 -20.21 -0.83 -6.86
C LEU A 113 -19.96 -2.15 -7.62
N TYR A 114 -21.00 -3.00 -7.79
CA TYR A 114 -20.88 -4.27 -8.48
C TYR A 114 -20.52 -4.11 -9.96
N LEU A 115 -21.09 -3.09 -10.63
CA LEU A 115 -20.75 -2.79 -12.02
C LEU A 115 -19.29 -2.33 -12.14
N SER A 116 -18.86 -1.44 -11.25
CA SER A 116 -17.48 -0.95 -11.19
C SER A 116 -16.47 -2.09 -10.96
N THR A 117 -16.77 -2.99 -10.03
CA THR A 117 -15.96 -4.18 -9.73
C THR A 117 -15.81 -5.09 -10.95
N VAL A 118 -16.92 -5.44 -11.62
CA VAL A 118 -16.89 -6.33 -12.79
C VAL A 118 -16.13 -5.68 -13.94
N LEU A 119 -16.35 -4.39 -14.19
CA LEU A 119 -15.68 -3.67 -15.27
C LEU A 119 -14.17 -3.58 -15.04
N MET A 120 -13.73 -3.25 -13.81
CA MET A 120 -12.31 -3.27 -13.46
C MET A 120 -11.70 -4.66 -13.66
N LEU A 121 -12.37 -5.72 -13.19
CA LEU A 121 -11.86 -7.08 -13.32
C LEU A 121 -11.71 -7.50 -14.78
N VAL A 122 -12.69 -7.18 -15.64
CA VAL A 122 -12.63 -7.49 -17.07
C VAL A 122 -11.49 -6.74 -17.76
N VAL A 123 -11.34 -5.44 -17.52
CA VAL A 123 -10.26 -4.64 -18.12
C VAL A 123 -8.90 -5.17 -17.66
N THR A 124 -8.73 -5.41 -16.36
CA THR A 124 -7.50 -5.96 -15.80
C THR A 124 -7.16 -7.35 -16.35
N ALA A 125 -8.15 -8.24 -16.44
CA ALA A 125 -7.94 -9.56 -17.03
C ALA A 125 -7.52 -9.47 -18.49
N LEU A 126 -8.17 -8.61 -19.30
CA LEU A 126 -7.87 -8.49 -20.73
C LEU A 126 -6.43 -8.08 -21.00
N TYR A 127 -5.94 -7.00 -20.36
CA TYR A 127 -4.56 -6.56 -20.62
C TYR A 127 -3.53 -7.51 -20.02
N THR A 128 -3.84 -8.18 -18.90
CA THR A 128 -2.94 -9.15 -18.27
C THR A 128 -2.77 -10.40 -19.13
N ILE A 129 -3.88 -10.92 -19.67
CA ILE A 129 -3.87 -12.10 -20.56
C ILE A 129 -3.19 -11.77 -21.90
N ALA A 130 -3.45 -10.59 -22.47
CA ALA A 130 -2.89 -10.21 -23.77
C ALA A 130 -1.39 -9.87 -23.70
N GLY A 131 -0.92 -9.31 -22.58
CA GLY A 131 0.43 -8.72 -22.50
C GLY A 131 1.50 -9.58 -21.83
N GLY A 132 1.13 -10.49 -20.92
CA GLY A 132 2.11 -11.24 -20.12
C GLY A 132 2.96 -10.36 -19.18
N LEU A 133 3.95 -10.94 -18.50
CA LEU A 133 4.72 -10.27 -17.43
C LEU A 133 5.44 -9.01 -17.92
N ALA A 134 5.98 -9.01 -19.13
CA ALA A 134 6.72 -7.86 -19.66
C ALA A 134 5.80 -6.65 -19.90
N ALA A 135 4.59 -6.87 -20.43
CA ALA A 135 3.64 -5.78 -20.63
C ALA A 135 3.17 -5.18 -19.30
N VAL A 136 2.98 -6.02 -18.28
CA VAL A 136 2.61 -5.57 -16.93
C VAL A 136 3.66 -4.61 -16.37
N ILE A 137 4.95 -4.93 -16.51
CA ILE A 137 6.04 -4.03 -16.05
C ILE A 137 5.96 -2.66 -16.75
N TYR A 138 5.69 -2.61 -18.06
CA TYR A 138 5.57 -1.35 -18.78
C TYR A 138 4.34 -0.54 -18.37
N THR A 139 3.19 -1.20 -18.17
CA THR A 139 1.98 -0.53 -17.71
C THR A 139 2.15 -0.01 -16.28
N ASP A 140 2.83 -0.75 -15.42
CA ASP A 140 3.15 -0.37 -14.05
C ASP A 140 4.03 0.88 -14.00
N THR A 141 5.07 0.95 -14.84
CA THR A 141 5.92 2.14 -14.94
C THR A 141 5.13 3.39 -15.33
N LEU A 142 4.20 3.26 -16.29
CA LEU A 142 3.33 4.36 -16.70
C LEU A 142 2.39 4.76 -15.55
N GLN A 143 1.79 3.78 -14.88
CA GLN A 143 0.87 4.01 -13.77
C GLN A 143 1.55 4.72 -12.60
N THR A 144 2.77 4.32 -12.24
CA THR A 144 3.59 5.00 -11.22
C THR A 144 3.75 6.48 -11.53
N PHE A 145 4.07 6.82 -12.78
CA PHE A 145 4.23 8.23 -13.18
C PHE A 145 2.92 9.02 -13.03
N ILE A 146 1.80 8.43 -13.48
CA ILE A 146 0.46 9.04 -13.35
C ILE A 146 0.10 9.26 -11.88
N MET A 147 0.36 8.28 -11.02
CA MET A 147 0.07 8.36 -9.58
C MET A 147 0.90 9.44 -8.90
N ILE A 148 2.20 9.52 -9.16
CA ILE A 148 3.09 10.54 -8.57
C ILE A 148 2.64 11.93 -8.99
N VAL A 149 2.42 12.16 -10.30
CA VAL A 149 1.99 13.47 -10.81
C VAL A 149 0.62 13.85 -10.24
N GLY A 150 -0.33 12.91 -10.21
CA GLY A 150 -1.66 13.12 -9.63
C GLY A 150 -1.61 13.49 -8.14
N SER A 151 -0.75 12.81 -7.37
CA SER A 151 -0.57 13.06 -5.94
C SER A 151 0.03 14.43 -5.65
N VAL A 152 0.99 14.86 -6.46
CA VAL A 152 1.61 16.20 -6.35
C VAL A 152 0.57 17.28 -6.65
N ILE A 153 -0.19 17.14 -7.74
CA ILE A 153 -1.26 18.09 -8.10
C ILE A 153 -2.32 18.16 -7.00
N LEU A 154 -2.74 17.00 -6.47
CA LEU A 154 -3.73 16.92 -5.40
C LEU A 154 -3.23 17.63 -4.14
N THR A 155 -1.99 17.37 -3.73
CA THR A 155 -1.38 17.98 -2.54
C THR A 155 -1.29 19.50 -2.67
N ILE A 156 -0.80 20.00 -3.81
CA ILE A 156 -0.70 21.45 -4.06
C ILE A 156 -2.08 22.10 -4.05
N THR A 157 -3.06 21.50 -4.71
CA THR A 157 -4.43 22.03 -4.77
C THR A 157 -5.10 22.03 -3.39
N ALA A 158 -4.88 20.98 -2.60
CA ALA A 158 -5.39 20.88 -1.23
C ALA A 158 -4.78 21.98 -0.33
N LEU A 159 -3.44 22.14 -0.36
CA LEU A 159 -2.75 23.17 0.40
C LEU A 159 -3.19 24.58 0.01
N ASN A 160 -3.39 24.85 -1.28
CA ASN A 160 -3.91 26.14 -1.76
C ASN A 160 -5.32 26.43 -1.24
N LYS A 161 -6.21 25.42 -1.18
CA LYS A 161 -7.55 25.57 -0.62
C LYS A 161 -7.57 25.79 0.90
N ILE A 162 -6.60 25.23 1.61
CA ILE A 162 -6.45 25.36 3.08
C ILE A 162 -5.81 26.70 3.46
N GLY A 163 -5.22 27.43 2.50
CA GLY A 163 -4.52 28.69 2.75
C GLY A 163 -3.06 28.48 3.18
N GLY A 164 -2.45 27.34 2.81
CA GLY A 164 -1.06 27.02 3.07
C GLY A 164 -0.83 26.05 4.25
N PHE A 165 0.41 25.60 4.39
CA PHE A 165 0.79 24.61 5.41
C PHE A 165 0.59 25.13 6.85
N GLY A 166 0.80 26.42 7.10
CA GLY A 166 0.61 27.01 8.43
C GLY A 166 -0.83 26.93 8.95
N ASN A 167 -1.82 26.85 8.06
CA ASN A 167 -3.23 26.70 8.42
C ASN A 167 -3.69 25.24 8.52
N LEU A 168 -2.83 24.28 8.14
CA LEU A 168 -3.20 22.87 8.06
C LEU A 168 -3.65 22.33 9.42
N GLU A 169 -2.89 22.60 10.48
CA GLU A 169 -3.20 22.13 11.84
C GLU A 169 -4.53 22.69 12.34
N HIS A 170 -4.73 24.01 12.18
CA HIS A 170 -5.97 24.67 12.58
C HIS A 170 -7.17 24.13 11.81
N VAL A 171 -7.11 24.08 10.47
CA VAL A 171 -8.21 23.60 9.62
C VAL A 171 -8.50 22.12 9.87
N TYR A 172 -7.47 21.29 10.08
CA TYR A 172 -7.65 19.89 10.42
C TYR A 172 -8.43 19.71 11.73
N SER A 173 -8.10 20.48 12.77
CA SER A 173 -8.76 20.38 14.09
C SER A 173 -10.26 20.70 14.09
N ILE A 174 -10.76 21.39 13.06
CA ILE A 174 -12.18 21.76 12.91
C ILE A 174 -12.86 20.99 11.76
N ALA A 175 -12.13 20.16 11.03
CA ALA A 175 -12.64 19.44 9.87
C ALA A 175 -13.52 18.26 10.31
N VAL A 176 -14.83 18.38 10.09
CA VAL A 176 -15.81 17.29 10.31
C VAL A 176 -16.54 16.99 9.01
N PRO A 177 -16.57 15.71 8.54
CA PRO A 177 -17.24 15.34 7.30
C PRO A 177 -18.76 15.46 7.39
N SER A 178 -19.41 15.87 6.29
CA SER A 178 -20.87 16.03 6.24
C SER A 178 -21.65 14.71 6.26
N LYS A 179 -21.01 13.59 5.90
CA LYS A 179 -21.57 12.24 6.03
C LYS A 179 -20.85 11.50 7.14
N ILE A 180 -21.58 11.11 8.17
CA ILE A 180 -21.04 10.48 9.37
C ILE A 180 -21.67 9.10 9.53
N ILE A 181 -20.85 8.14 9.95
CA ILE A 181 -21.34 6.81 10.37
C ILE A 181 -21.78 6.95 11.83
N PRO A 182 -23.05 6.70 12.17
CA PRO A 182 -23.51 6.81 13.55
C PRO A 182 -22.73 5.84 14.45
N ASN A 183 -22.37 6.31 15.65
CA ASN A 183 -21.61 5.56 16.66
C ASN A 183 -20.12 5.29 16.32
N SER A 184 -19.50 6.04 15.39
CA SER A 184 -18.05 5.99 15.16
C SER A 184 -17.36 7.26 15.66
N THR A 185 -16.09 7.16 16.08
CA THR A 185 -15.25 8.31 16.46
C THR A 185 -14.25 8.70 15.36
N CYS A 186 -14.20 7.97 14.24
CA CYS A 186 -13.23 8.18 13.16
C CYS A 186 -13.40 9.50 12.39
N HIS A 187 -14.52 10.21 12.60
CA HIS A 187 -14.82 11.48 11.95
C HIS A 187 -14.39 12.70 12.78
N LEU A 188 -13.92 12.47 14.02
CA LEU A 188 -13.48 13.54 14.91
C LEU A 188 -11.96 13.73 14.79
N PRO A 189 -11.49 14.95 14.52
CA PRO A 189 -10.07 15.22 14.45
C PRO A 189 -9.41 15.03 15.82
N ARG A 190 -8.26 14.36 15.83
CA ARG A 190 -7.54 14.02 17.05
C ARG A 190 -6.55 15.12 17.44
N ALA A 191 -6.36 15.34 18.75
CA ALA A 191 -5.46 16.36 19.26
C ALA A 191 -3.98 16.07 18.99
N ASP A 192 -3.58 14.80 18.90
CA ASP A 192 -2.21 14.35 18.59
C ASP A 192 -2.02 14.03 17.10
N ALA A 193 -2.91 14.51 16.22
CA ALA A 193 -2.87 14.19 14.78
C ALA A 193 -1.58 14.63 14.07
N MET A 194 -0.91 15.68 14.57
CA MET A 194 0.36 16.17 14.01
C MET A 194 1.60 15.55 14.67
N HIS A 195 1.42 14.63 15.63
CA HIS A 195 2.50 13.89 16.25
C HIS A 195 2.73 12.55 15.54
N LEU A 196 3.91 12.40 14.94
CA LEU A 196 4.30 11.14 14.30
C LEU A 196 4.51 10.03 15.34
N PHE A 197 5.29 10.31 16.39
CA PHE A 197 5.48 9.41 17.51
C PHE A 197 4.43 9.70 18.58
N ARG A 198 3.41 8.84 18.64
CA ARG A 198 2.34 8.95 19.64
C ARG A 198 2.75 8.30 20.96
N ASP A 199 1.93 8.54 21.98
CA ASP A 199 2.10 7.97 23.31
C ASP A 199 2.32 6.44 23.26
N ALA A 200 3.22 5.95 24.12
CA ALA A 200 3.71 4.57 24.08
C ALA A 200 2.65 3.53 24.49
N VAL A 201 1.60 3.94 25.21
CA VAL A 201 0.65 3.02 25.85
C VAL A 201 -0.79 3.31 25.42
N THR A 202 -1.15 4.58 25.28
CA THR A 202 -2.54 5.00 25.04
C THR A 202 -2.85 5.37 23.59
N GLY A 203 -1.82 5.52 22.75
CA GLY A 203 -2.01 5.81 21.33
C GLY A 203 -2.39 4.57 20.52
N ASP A 204 -3.30 4.73 19.55
CA ASP A 204 -3.67 3.66 18.61
C ASP A 204 -2.49 3.15 17.78
N LEU A 205 -1.50 4.03 17.54
CA LEU A 205 -0.24 3.76 16.86
C LEU A 205 0.89 4.14 17.82
N PRO A 206 1.13 3.35 18.87
CA PRO A 206 2.12 3.70 19.88
C PRO A 206 3.51 3.65 19.28
N TRP A 207 4.37 4.62 19.59
CA TRP A 207 5.70 4.72 18.96
C TRP A 207 6.57 3.45 19.08
N PRO A 208 6.55 2.64 20.17
CA PRO A 208 7.32 1.41 20.22
C PRO A 208 6.76 0.36 19.26
N GLY A 209 5.43 0.28 19.12
CA GLY A 209 4.78 -0.59 18.16
C GLY A 209 5.06 -0.16 16.72
N MET A 210 5.05 1.15 16.46
CA MET A 210 5.38 1.72 15.15
C MET A 210 6.85 1.45 14.77
N THR A 211 7.79 1.53 15.71
CA THR A 211 9.21 1.39 15.40
C THR A 211 9.67 -0.06 15.41
N LEU A 212 9.29 -0.84 16.42
CA LEU A 212 9.78 -2.22 16.56
C LEU A 212 8.80 -3.23 15.95
N GLY A 213 7.50 -3.04 16.21
CA GLY A 213 6.46 -3.96 15.72
C GLY A 213 6.28 -3.89 14.21
N LEU A 214 6.09 -2.67 13.67
CA LEU A 214 5.94 -2.51 12.22
C LEU A 214 7.20 -2.91 11.47
N THR A 215 8.41 -2.74 12.01
CA THR A 215 9.65 -3.17 11.32
C THR A 215 9.65 -4.67 11.01
N ILE A 216 9.09 -5.51 11.89
CA ILE A 216 8.99 -6.95 11.65
C ILE A 216 8.01 -7.24 10.52
N LEU A 217 6.81 -6.64 10.58
CA LEU A 217 5.79 -6.76 9.53
C LEU A 217 6.29 -6.21 8.19
N ALA A 218 7.00 -5.09 8.24
CA ALA A 218 7.65 -4.43 7.13
C ALA A 218 8.65 -5.36 6.45
N THR A 219 9.53 -5.98 7.25
CA THR A 219 10.53 -6.92 6.74
C THR A 219 9.86 -8.10 6.03
N TRP A 220 8.78 -8.64 6.58
CA TRP A 220 8.02 -9.68 5.90
C TRP A 220 7.39 -9.16 4.59
N TYR A 221 6.68 -8.04 4.65
CA TYR A 221 5.96 -7.51 3.49
C TYR A 221 6.91 -7.15 2.34
N TRP A 222 7.91 -6.29 2.59
CA TRP A 222 8.80 -5.78 1.55
C TRP A 222 9.89 -6.77 1.13
N CYS A 223 10.40 -7.62 2.04
CA CYS A 223 11.47 -8.55 1.65
C CYS A 223 10.98 -9.92 1.19
N THR A 224 9.72 -10.30 1.47
CA THR A 224 9.26 -11.68 1.19
C THR A 224 7.93 -11.80 0.45
N ASP A 225 7.04 -10.81 0.55
CA ASP A 225 5.66 -10.87 0.03
C ASP A 225 5.37 -9.85 -1.09
N GLN A 226 6.35 -9.00 -1.43
CA GLN A 226 6.27 -7.98 -2.47
C GLN A 226 6.69 -8.52 -3.85
#